data_AF-A0A061B943-F1
#
_entry.id   AF-A0A061B943-F1
#
_cell.length_a   1.000
_cell.length_b   1.000
_cell.length_c   1.000
_cell.angle_alpha   90.00
_cell.angle_beta   90.00
_cell.angle_gamma   90.00
#
_symmetry.space_group_name_H-M   'P 1'
#
loop_
_entity.id
_entity.type
_entity.pdbx_description
1 polymer ?
#
loop_
_entity_poly.entity_id
_entity_poly.type
_entity_poly.pdbx_seq_one_letter_code
_entity_poly.pdbx_strand_id
1 'polypeptide(L)'
;MTSCVSYSPPTDPIHPVLAAFAAGLLAGLSFSASSLSGPPTLATASCSESDGSSSPQVHSESNTRASTPSTAPSTPASSLGPPSIASDYGSLPYSTSALEERQYLKLAHSVIEHGELRSQVKGGTGARAIFAPDPLRFSLSRPVDPTNLFSPLENVIPLLTTKRMPFGVIREEFAWMVRGETDAKVLEVKGVKVWTENSSRDYLDSRGLEHLEEGDIGPAYGFQWRHAGAEYRGCEADYKGEGVDQLARIIRSLLETPQKRKHVLVAWSSADVDDMAVPPCPILHQFYLHEPVRSLLPVDPKPRLSCVVYQRSADVCLGLPFDIVNAALLTHLIAHMTGSVADQLTYFIGDAHVYLDHEPALREQLARPLVHDFPTVTIVRSREEIEREGGFDSIVGEDFKLGEYEAAPKLSFKLHP
;
A
#
# COMPACT_ATOMS: atom_id res chain seq x y z
N MET A 1 11.52 -50.08 -6.11
CA MET A 1 10.42 -51.03 -6.37
C MET A 1 9.38 -50.79 -5.29
N THR A 2 8.34 -50.03 -5.63
CA THR A 2 7.31 -49.57 -4.69
C THR A 2 5.99 -49.79 -5.41
N SER A 3 5.15 -50.69 -4.87
CA SER A 3 3.96 -51.20 -5.54
C SER A 3 2.83 -50.19 -5.58
N CYS A 4 2.23 -50.02 -6.76
CA CYS A 4 1.00 -49.27 -6.96
C CYS A 4 -0.19 -50.04 -6.38
N VAL A 5 -1.03 -49.36 -5.60
CA VAL A 5 -2.36 -49.84 -5.19
C VAL A 5 -3.40 -49.07 -6.01
N SER A 6 -4.23 -49.79 -6.74
CA SER A 6 -5.34 -49.28 -7.54
C SER A 6 -6.57 -49.03 -6.67
N TYR A 7 -7.12 -47.82 -6.73
CA TYR A 7 -8.38 -47.46 -6.06
C TYR A 7 -9.53 -47.55 -7.07
N SER A 8 -10.53 -48.38 -6.77
CA SER A 8 -11.80 -48.45 -7.53
C SER A 8 -12.84 -47.56 -6.84
N PRO A 9 -13.69 -46.82 -7.57
CA PRO A 9 -14.70 -45.96 -6.96
C PRO A 9 -15.93 -46.79 -6.53
N PRO A 10 -16.62 -46.38 -5.45
CA PRO A 10 -17.82 -47.08 -4.99
C PRO A 10 -19.04 -46.72 -5.86
N THR A 11 -19.80 -47.76 -6.19
CA THR A 11 -21.16 -47.71 -6.76
C THR A 11 -22.18 -47.67 -5.63
N ASP A 12 -23.05 -46.64 -5.59
CA ASP A 12 -24.47 -46.74 -5.19
C ASP A 12 -25.21 -45.38 -5.32
N PRO A 13 -26.55 -45.35 -5.38
CA PRO A 13 -27.29 -44.62 -6.42
C PRO A 13 -27.83 -43.25 -6.02
N ILE A 14 -27.95 -42.37 -7.02
CA ILE A 14 -28.56 -41.04 -6.96
C ILE A 14 -30.07 -41.14 -7.26
N HIS A 15 -30.91 -40.53 -6.42
CA HIS A 15 -32.33 -40.20 -6.68
C HIS A 15 -32.50 -38.66 -6.55
N PRO A 16 -33.50 -38.01 -7.18
CA PRO A 16 -33.29 -37.29 -8.42
C PRO A 16 -33.91 -35.88 -8.37
N VAL A 17 -33.09 -34.83 -8.30
CA VAL A 17 -33.43 -33.49 -8.80
C VAL A 17 -32.10 -32.89 -9.27
N LEU A 18 -32.04 -32.43 -10.52
CA LEU A 18 -30.87 -31.94 -11.29
C LEU A 18 -30.19 -32.97 -12.21
N ALA A 19 -30.76 -33.16 -13.42
CA ALA A 19 -30.02 -33.14 -14.69
C ALA A 19 -30.93 -33.57 -15.85
N ALA A 20 -31.44 -32.59 -16.60
CA ALA A 20 -31.93 -32.76 -17.97
C ALA A 20 -31.58 -31.46 -18.71
N PHE A 21 -31.00 -31.45 -19.90
CA PHE A 21 -30.44 -32.49 -20.74
C PHE A 21 -29.57 -31.72 -21.75
N ALA A 22 -28.27 -32.03 -21.82
CA ALA A 22 -27.42 -31.63 -22.93
C ALA A 22 -27.36 -32.81 -23.92
N ALA A 23 -27.33 -32.46 -25.21
CA ALA A 23 -27.14 -33.30 -26.39
C ALA A 23 -28.39 -33.94 -27.04
N GLY A 24 -28.89 -33.24 -28.07
CA GLY A 24 -29.53 -33.83 -29.25
C GLY A 24 -28.93 -33.16 -30.50
N LEU A 25 -28.09 -33.90 -31.24
CA LEU A 25 -27.48 -33.50 -32.50
C LEU A 25 -28.49 -33.58 -33.67
N LEU A 26 -28.24 -32.76 -34.71
CA LEU A 26 -28.67 -32.89 -36.12
C LEU A 26 -30.12 -32.51 -36.49
N ALA A 27 -30.29 -31.31 -37.07
CA ALA A 27 -30.94 -31.13 -38.38
C ALA A 27 -30.87 -29.66 -38.85
N GLY A 28 -30.32 -29.44 -40.06
CA GLY A 28 -30.89 -28.48 -41.02
C GLY A 28 -30.48 -27.01 -40.94
N LEU A 29 -29.24 -26.70 -41.34
CA LEU A 29 -28.97 -25.43 -42.03
C LEU A 29 -29.23 -25.64 -43.53
N SER A 30 -30.17 -24.87 -44.09
CA SER A 30 -30.29 -24.66 -45.53
C SER A 30 -30.35 -23.16 -45.84
N PHE A 31 -29.62 -22.81 -46.89
CA PHE A 31 -29.25 -21.49 -47.36
C PHE A 31 -30.42 -20.68 -47.95
N SER A 32 -30.27 -19.35 -47.94
CA SER A 32 -30.53 -18.55 -49.14
C SER A 32 -29.40 -17.53 -49.33
N ALA A 33 -28.95 -17.43 -50.58
CA ALA A 33 -27.76 -16.74 -51.04
C ALA A 33 -28.10 -15.50 -51.87
N SER A 34 -27.20 -14.51 -51.84
CA SER A 34 -26.89 -13.58 -52.94
C SER A 34 -25.62 -12.81 -52.53
N SER A 35 -24.41 -13.26 -52.92
CA SER A 35 -23.62 -12.86 -54.11
C SER A 35 -23.17 -11.39 -54.09
N LEU A 36 -21.95 -10.97 -54.43
CA LEU A 36 -20.65 -11.56 -54.77
C LEU A 36 -19.71 -10.35 -54.98
N SER A 37 -18.50 -10.34 -54.39
CA SER A 37 -17.31 -9.70 -54.98
C SER A 37 -16.06 -10.18 -54.24
N GLY A 38 -15.16 -10.85 -54.95
CA GLY A 38 -14.04 -11.62 -54.41
C GLY A 38 -12.83 -10.81 -53.92
N PRO A 39 -11.82 -11.48 -53.32
CA PRO A 39 -10.72 -10.83 -52.63
C PRO A 39 -9.44 -10.75 -53.49
N PRO A 40 -8.52 -9.83 -53.21
CA PRO A 40 -7.12 -10.01 -53.58
C PRO A 40 -6.31 -10.57 -52.40
N THR A 41 -5.75 -11.76 -52.63
CA THR A 41 -4.38 -12.19 -52.28
C THR A 41 -3.81 -11.92 -50.88
N LEU A 42 -3.75 -12.98 -50.08
CA LEU A 42 -2.74 -13.19 -49.03
C LEU A 42 -1.39 -13.52 -49.70
N ALA A 43 -0.34 -12.76 -49.40
CA ALA A 43 1.04 -13.15 -49.66
C ALA A 43 1.62 -13.83 -48.41
N THR A 44 1.91 -15.12 -48.55
CA THR A 44 2.75 -15.92 -47.68
C THR A 44 4.21 -15.47 -47.79
N ALA A 45 4.90 -15.31 -46.66
CA ALA A 45 6.37 -15.31 -46.63
C ALA A 45 6.83 -16.21 -45.48
N SER A 46 7.45 -17.33 -45.84
CA SER A 46 8.19 -18.22 -44.96
C SER A 46 9.64 -18.33 -45.45
N CYS A 47 10.57 -18.15 -44.50
CA CYS A 47 11.95 -18.64 -44.38
C CYS A 47 12.93 -18.54 -45.56
N SER A 48 14.09 -17.94 -45.29
CA SER A 48 15.38 -18.41 -45.80
C SER A 48 16.55 -17.96 -44.91
N GLU A 49 17.18 -18.92 -44.24
CA GLU A 49 18.60 -18.91 -43.87
C GLU A 49 19.45 -19.10 -45.13
N SER A 50 20.64 -18.49 -45.18
CA SER A 50 21.76 -19.00 -45.99
C SER A 50 23.11 -18.43 -45.53
N ASP A 51 24.01 -19.36 -45.21
CA ASP A 51 25.44 -19.22 -44.90
C ASP A 51 26.35 -18.88 -46.10
N GLY A 52 27.59 -18.46 -45.80
CA GLY A 52 28.80 -18.64 -46.63
C GLY A 52 29.74 -17.42 -46.63
N SER A 53 30.80 -17.33 -45.81
CA SER A 53 32.11 -18.04 -45.86
C SER A 53 33.19 -17.32 -46.68
N SER A 54 34.32 -16.97 -46.03
CA SER A 54 35.69 -17.30 -46.51
C SER A 54 36.80 -16.86 -45.53
N SER A 55 37.57 -17.82 -45.03
CA SER A 55 38.93 -17.68 -44.44
C SER A 55 40.02 -17.83 -45.52
N PRO A 56 41.32 -17.65 -45.18
CA PRO A 56 42.24 -18.82 -45.04
C PRO A 56 43.21 -18.70 -43.83
N GLN A 57 43.46 -19.76 -43.01
CA GLN A 57 44.45 -20.87 -43.15
C GLN A 57 45.93 -20.39 -42.94
N VAL A 58 46.91 -21.03 -42.25
CA VAL A 58 47.28 -22.40 -41.77
C VAL A 58 48.43 -22.24 -40.71
N HIS A 59 48.61 -23.03 -39.64
CA HIS A 59 49.54 -24.19 -39.43
C HIS A 59 49.65 -24.47 -37.91
N SER A 60 49.31 -25.65 -37.35
CA SER A 60 50.11 -26.90 -37.17
C SER A 60 51.41 -26.68 -36.36
N GLU A 61 51.82 -27.40 -35.31
CA GLU A 61 51.72 -28.83 -34.95
C GLU A 61 51.91 -29.07 -33.43
N SER A 62 51.62 -30.30 -33.03
CA SER A 62 51.85 -30.99 -31.75
C SER A 62 53.31 -31.11 -31.29
N ASN A 63 53.58 -31.14 -29.97
CA ASN A 63 54.27 -32.28 -29.34
C ASN A 63 54.40 -32.19 -27.80
N THR A 64 54.24 -33.37 -27.20
CA THR A 64 54.51 -33.78 -25.81
C THR A 64 55.98 -33.69 -25.39
N ARG A 65 56.30 -33.35 -24.12
CA ARG A 65 57.03 -34.20 -23.13
C ARG A 65 57.29 -33.48 -21.80
N ALA A 66 57.21 -34.24 -20.70
CA ALA A 66 57.49 -33.87 -19.32
C ALA A 66 58.99 -33.66 -19.00
N SER A 67 59.33 -32.93 -17.91
CA SER A 67 60.07 -33.42 -16.70
C SER A 67 60.72 -32.31 -15.83
N THR A 68 60.18 -32.13 -14.60
CA THR A 68 60.90 -31.94 -13.30
C THR A 68 61.64 -30.61 -12.97
N PRO A 69 62.04 -30.32 -11.71
CA PRO A 69 61.32 -29.38 -10.84
C PRO A 69 62.22 -28.23 -10.32
N SER A 70 61.65 -27.15 -9.79
CA SER A 70 62.42 -26.22 -8.95
C SER A 70 61.58 -25.62 -7.83
N THR A 71 62.22 -25.60 -6.67
CA THR A 71 61.75 -25.38 -5.30
C THR A 71 61.52 -23.91 -4.95
N ALA A 72 60.35 -23.62 -4.32
CA ALA A 72 60.07 -22.73 -3.17
C ALA A 72 60.54 -21.23 -3.21
N PRO A 73 59.84 -20.26 -2.55
CA PRO A 73 59.14 -20.44 -1.27
C PRO A 73 57.73 -19.82 -1.14
N SER A 74 57.00 -20.45 -0.22
CA SER A 74 55.70 -20.10 0.34
C SER A 74 55.69 -18.78 1.11
N THR A 75 54.68 -17.94 0.85
CA THR A 75 54.28 -16.81 1.70
C THR A 75 52.85 -17.09 2.21
N PRO A 76 52.54 -16.84 3.49
CA PRO A 76 51.39 -17.44 4.16
C PRO A 76 50.05 -16.85 3.67
N ALA A 77 49.12 -17.74 3.36
CA ALA A 77 47.73 -17.40 3.11
C ALA A 77 47.12 -16.82 4.38
N SER A 78 46.75 -15.53 4.35
CA SER A 78 45.85 -14.99 5.36
C SER A 78 44.47 -15.57 5.11
N SER A 79 44.06 -16.44 6.03
CA SER A 79 42.70 -16.94 6.15
C SER A 79 41.79 -15.78 6.56
N LEU A 80 41.31 -15.00 5.60
CA LEU A 80 40.10 -14.23 5.79
C LEU A 80 38.95 -15.22 5.79
N GLY A 81 38.59 -15.70 6.99
CA GLY A 81 37.33 -16.40 7.19
C GLY A 81 36.17 -15.53 6.71
N PRO A 82 35.05 -16.13 6.28
CA PRO A 82 33.90 -15.36 5.82
C PRO A 82 33.49 -14.38 6.92
N PRO A 83 33.05 -13.15 6.57
CA PRO A 83 32.61 -12.19 7.58
C PRO A 83 31.52 -12.85 8.42
N SER A 84 31.73 -12.91 9.73
CA SER A 84 30.71 -13.46 10.62
C SER A 84 29.47 -12.59 10.44
N ILE A 85 28.40 -13.20 9.94
CA ILE A 85 27.05 -12.64 10.03
C ILE A 85 26.76 -12.57 11.53
N ALA A 86 27.16 -11.47 12.15
CA ALA A 86 26.61 -11.06 13.43
C ALA A 86 25.15 -10.77 13.14
N SER A 87 24.34 -11.79 13.38
CA SER A 87 22.90 -11.74 13.31
C SER A 87 22.43 -10.72 14.35
N ASP A 88 21.99 -9.55 13.89
CA ASP A 88 21.13 -8.61 14.64
C ASP A 88 19.73 -9.20 14.95
N TYR A 89 19.64 -10.54 15.08
CA TYR A 89 18.42 -11.28 15.42
C TYR A 89 18.19 -11.32 16.93
N GLY A 90 18.36 -10.18 17.58
CA GLY A 90 18.22 -10.01 19.03
C GLY A 90 17.23 -8.92 19.44
N SER A 91 16.39 -8.42 18.53
CA SER A 91 15.29 -7.53 18.91
C SER A 91 13.98 -8.32 18.98
N LEU A 92 13.25 -8.16 20.08
CA LEU A 92 11.81 -8.44 20.10
C LEU A 92 11.18 -7.79 18.84
N PRO A 93 10.09 -8.32 18.26
CA PRO A 93 9.52 -7.81 17.00
C PRO A 93 9.05 -6.35 17.05
N TYR A 94 9.12 -5.72 18.22
CA TYR A 94 8.79 -4.33 18.47
C TYR A 94 10.08 -3.50 18.54
N SER A 95 10.26 -2.63 17.55
CA SER A 95 11.36 -1.68 17.55
C SER A 95 10.97 -0.43 18.36
N THR A 96 11.93 0.32 18.88
CA THR A 96 11.62 1.53 19.65
C THR A 96 11.12 2.64 18.72
N SER A 97 10.18 3.48 19.18
CA SER A 97 9.61 4.57 18.38
C SER A 97 10.69 5.49 17.80
N ALA A 98 11.76 5.73 18.56
CA ALA A 98 12.91 6.51 18.12
C ALA A 98 13.66 5.88 16.91
N LEU A 99 13.71 4.55 16.80
CA LEU A 99 14.28 3.88 15.63
C LEU A 99 13.34 3.99 14.43
N GLU A 100 12.03 3.91 14.67
CA GLU A 100 11.00 4.00 13.63
C GLU A 100 10.92 5.40 13.01
N GLU A 101 10.82 6.45 13.84
CA GLU A 101 10.79 7.84 13.35
C GLU A 101 12.10 8.25 12.65
N ARG A 102 13.24 7.67 13.05
CA ARG A 102 14.53 7.91 12.40
C ARG A 102 14.52 7.50 10.93
N GLN A 103 13.70 6.53 10.52
CA GLN A 103 13.58 6.15 9.10
C GLN A 103 13.00 7.32 8.29
N TYR A 104 11.97 7.99 8.79
CA TYR A 104 11.40 9.19 8.18
C TYR A 104 12.44 10.33 8.11
N LEU A 105 13.18 10.58 9.19
CA LEU A 105 14.22 11.64 9.18
C LEU A 105 15.36 11.32 8.20
N LYS A 106 15.77 10.05 8.09
CA LYS A 106 16.76 9.61 7.11
C LYS A 106 16.27 9.82 5.68
N LEU A 107 15.00 9.49 5.41
CA LEU A 107 14.39 9.78 4.11
C LEU A 107 14.42 11.28 3.80
N ALA A 108 13.94 12.11 4.72
CA ALA A 108 13.92 13.57 4.56
C ALA A 108 15.32 14.14 4.30
N HIS A 109 16.31 13.71 5.07
CA HIS A 109 17.71 14.09 4.86
C HIS A 109 18.22 13.64 3.48
N SER A 110 17.94 12.40 3.08
CA SER A 110 18.36 11.87 1.78
C SER A 110 17.78 12.70 0.62
N VAL A 111 16.49 13.05 0.68
CA VAL A 111 15.84 13.86 -0.35
C VAL A 111 16.49 15.25 -0.47
N ILE A 112 16.82 15.89 0.65
CA ILE A 112 17.48 17.20 0.63
C ILE A 112 18.91 17.11 0.06
N GLU A 113 19.70 16.14 0.51
CA GLU A 113 21.13 16.08 0.18
C GLU A 113 21.42 15.42 -1.18
N HIS A 114 20.58 14.48 -1.59
CA HIS A 114 20.82 13.62 -2.76
C HIS A 114 19.69 13.64 -3.79
N GLY A 115 18.57 14.30 -3.48
CA GLY A 115 17.44 14.40 -4.41
C GLY A 115 17.76 15.21 -5.67
N GLU A 116 17.26 14.72 -6.79
CA GLU A 116 17.33 15.41 -8.08
C GLU A 116 16.51 16.70 -8.00
N LEU A 117 17.10 17.81 -8.46
CA LEU A 117 16.39 19.07 -8.55
C LEU A 117 15.37 19.02 -9.69
N ARG A 118 14.10 19.10 -9.34
CA ARG A 118 12.97 19.28 -10.25
C ARG A 118 12.60 20.76 -10.23
N SER A 119 12.89 21.48 -11.32
CA SER A 119 12.65 22.94 -11.42
C SER A 119 11.24 23.30 -11.90
N GLN A 120 10.51 22.34 -12.47
CA GLN A 120 9.12 22.49 -12.94
C GLN A 120 8.21 21.59 -12.09
N VAL A 121 7.85 22.08 -10.91
CA VAL A 121 6.97 21.37 -9.98
C VAL A 121 5.74 22.24 -9.73
N LYS A 122 4.61 21.61 -9.40
CA LYS A 122 3.39 22.31 -8.99
C LYS A 122 3.69 23.40 -7.96
N GLY A 123 3.06 24.57 -8.10
CA GLY A 123 3.29 25.73 -7.23
C GLY A 123 4.52 26.60 -7.55
N GLY A 124 5.39 26.19 -8.48
CA GLY A 124 6.47 27.03 -9.03
C GLY A 124 7.72 27.21 -8.14
N THR A 125 7.76 26.61 -6.95
CA THR A 125 8.90 26.68 -6.01
C THR A 125 10.04 25.72 -6.36
N GLY A 126 9.76 24.69 -7.16
CA GLY A 126 10.69 23.58 -7.39
C GLY A 126 10.74 22.61 -6.20
N ALA A 127 11.29 21.41 -6.42
CA ALA A 127 11.45 20.40 -5.38
C ALA A 127 12.71 19.58 -5.60
N ARG A 128 13.22 18.96 -4.53
CA ARG A 128 14.17 17.85 -4.63
C ARG A 128 13.40 16.55 -4.49
N ALA A 129 13.72 15.56 -5.31
CA ALA A 129 13.02 14.28 -5.31
C ALA A 129 13.97 13.08 -5.40
N ILE A 130 13.59 11.99 -4.73
CA ILE A 130 14.17 10.66 -4.90
C ILE A 130 13.04 9.72 -5.29
N PHE A 131 13.29 8.90 -6.32
CA PHE A 131 12.34 7.88 -6.75
C PHE A 131 12.62 6.55 -6.05
N ALA A 132 11.57 5.92 -5.54
CA ALA A 132 11.57 4.61 -4.89
C ALA A 132 12.64 4.46 -3.78
N PRO A 133 12.64 5.33 -2.75
CA PRO A 133 13.54 5.19 -1.62
C PRO A 133 13.24 3.94 -0.78
N ASP A 134 14.12 3.64 0.18
CA ASP A 134 13.92 2.53 1.12
C ASP A 134 12.55 2.63 1.83
N PRO A 135 11.78 1.52 1.92
CA PRO A 135 10.47 1.55 2.57
C PRO A 135 10.56 1.84 4.06
N LEU A 136 9.60 2.63 4.56
CA LEU A 136 9.46 2.90 5.98
C LEU A 136 8.69 1.76 6.66
N ARG A 137 9.06 1.41 7.88
CA ARG A 137 8.37 0.37 8.67
C ARG A 137 8.04 0.87 10.07
N PHE A 138 6.81 0.65 10.50
CA PHE A 138 6.29 1.09 11.79
C PHE A 138 5.55 -0.04 12.49
N SER A 139 5.79 -0.19 13.79
CA SER A 139 5.00 -1.07 14.64
C SER A 139 3.70 -0.37 15.04
N LEU A 140 2.57 -1.07 14.92
CA LEU A 140 1.24 -0.56 15.27
C LEU A 140 0.74 -1.08 16.62
N SER A 141 1.49 -1.96 17.26
CA SER A 141 1.25 -2.37 18.64
C SER A 141 2.56 -2.56 19.38
N ARG A 142 2.50 -2.57 20.72
CA ARG A 142 3.62 -2.97 21.57
C ARG A 142 3.12 -3.62 22.85
N PRO A 143 3.95 -4.42 23.55
CA PRO A 143 3.59 -4.95 24.86
C PRO A 143 3.45 -3.81 25.87
N VAL A 144 2.40 -3.84 26.70
CA VAL A 144 2.21 -2.90 27.81
C VAL A 144 3.37 -2.98 28.82
N ASP A 145 3.90 -4.19 29.00
CA ASP A 145 5.09 -4.48 29.79
C ASP A 145 6.09 -5.24 28.90
N PRO A 146 7.16 -4.59 28.43
CA PRO A 146 8.14 -5.20 27.54
C PRO A 146 8.97 -6.29 28.22
N THR A 147 8.95 -6.39 29.55
CA THR A 147 9.67 -7.43 30.29
C THR A 147 8.89 -8.73 30.41
N ASN A 148 7.58 -8.70 30.11
CA ASN A 148 6.70 -9.85 30.19
C ASN A 148 6.28 -10.30 28.79
N LEU A 149 6.72 -11.50 28.40
CA LEU A 149 6.43 -12.11 27.09
C LEU A 149 4.93 -12.33 26.83
N PHE A 150 4.11 -12.38 27.89
CA PHE A 150 2.67 -12.55 27.83
C PHE A 150 1.90 -11.25 28.11
N SER A 151 2.59 -10.10 28.12
CA SER A 151 1.96 -8.82 28.34
C SER A 151 0.94 -8.53 27.22
N PRO A 152 -0.26 -8.01 27.56
CA PRO A 152 -1.20 -7.58 26.55
C PRO A 152 -0.55 -6.54 25.63
N LEU A 153 -1.01 -6.49 24.38
CA LEU A 153 -0.59 -5.49 23.43
C LEU A 153 -1.48 -4.25 23.57
N GLU A 154 -0.86 -3.08 23.55
CA GLU A 154 -1.53 -1.81 23.33
C GLU A 154 -1.29 -1.32 21.90
N ASN A 155 -2.28 -0.60 21.36
CA ASN A 155 -2.22 -0.02 20.02
C ASN A 155 -1.37 1.25 20.03
N VAL A 156 -0.42 1.32 19.10
CA VAL A 156 0.49 2.45 18.89
C VAL A 156 0.18 3.07 17.53
N ILE A 157 0.37 4.38 17.41
CA ILE A 157 0.19 5.08 16.15
C ILE A 157 1.47 5.87 15.79
N PRO A 158 2.04 5.71 14.58
CA PRO A 158 3.27 6.40 14.16
C PRO A 158 3.05 7.90 13.90
N LEU A 159 2.63 8.62 14.92
CA LEU A 159 2.45 10.06 14.94
C LEU A 159 3.77 10.71 15.34
N LEU A 160 4.44 11.35 14.37
CA LEU A 160 5.78 11.91 14.55
C LEU A 160 5.91 12.76 15.82
N THR A 161 7.05 12.67 16.50
CA THR A 161 7.32 13.41 17.75
C THR A 161 8.29 14.57 17.53
N THR A 162 9.09 14.54 16.46
CA THR A 162 9.99 15.64 16.08
C THR A 162 9.28 16.88 15.58
N LYS A 163 7.98 16.80 15.30
CA LYS A 163 7.08 17.97 15.15
C LYS A 163 5.69 17.60 15.63
N ARG A 164 4.99 18.55 16.24
CA ARG A 164 3.60 18.36 16.63
C ARG A 164 2.69 18.19 15.42
N MET A 165 2.03 17.03 15.34
CA MET A 165 1.07 16.68 14.31
C MET A 165 -0.38 16.96 14.77
N PRO A 166 -1.26 17.45 13.88
CA PRO A 166 -2.63 17.81 14.23
C PRO A 166 -3.56 16.57 14.20
N PHE A 167 -3.43 15.65 15.16
CA PHE A 167 -4.19 14.39 15.17
C PHE A 167 -5.71 14.56 15.06
N GLY A 168 -6.26 15.60 15.69
CA GLY A 168 -7.69 15.93 15.58
C GLY A 168 -8.12 16.21 14.13
N VAL A 169 -7.26 16.82 13.32
CA VAL A 169 -7.53 17.06 11.89
C VAL A 169 -7.41 15.76 11.10
N ILE A 170 -6.38 14.96 11.39
CA ILE A 170 -6.12 13.67 10.71
C ILE A 170 -7.30 12.71 10.88
N ARG A 171 -7.78 12.52 12.11
CA ARG A 171 -8.86 11.57 12.39
C ARG A 171 -10.21 11.96 11.77
N GLU A 172 -10.48 13.26 11.60
CA GLU A 172 -11.70 13.73 10.94
C GLU A 172 -11.65 13.47 9.44
N GLU A 173 -10.52 13.76 8.79
CA GLU A 173 -10.31 13.42 7.38
C GLU A 173 -10.38 11.90 7.16
N PHE A 174 -9.72 11.12 8.03
CA PHE A 174 -9.81 9.67 7.99
C PHE A 174 -11.25 9.17 8.07
N ALA A 175 -12.03 9.66 9.02
CA ALA A 175 -13.43 9.27 9.17
C ALA A 175 -14.27 9.66 7.94
N TRP A 176 -14.04 10.85 7.38
CA TRP A 176 -14.66 11.31 6.14
C TRP A 176 -14.35 10.38 4.94
N MET A 177 -13.08 9.96 4.77
CA MET A 177 -12.70 8.96 3.78
C MET A 177 -13.36 7.59 4.02
N VAL A 178 -13.44 7.13 5.28
CA VAL A 178 -14.10 5.85 5.62
C VAL A 178 -15.60 5.89 5.30
N ARG A 179 -16.27 7.03 5.51
CA ARG A 179 -17.69 7.21 5.14
C ARG A 179 -17.92 7.31 3.63
N GLY A 180 -16.86 7.47 2.83
CA GLY A 180 -16.98 7.60 1.38
C GLY A 180 -17.40 9.00 0.92
N GLU A 181 -17.31 9.99 1.80
CA GLU A 181 -17.69 11.36 1.51
C GLU A 181 -16.65 12.06 0.62
N THR A 182 -17.13 13.00 -0.21
CA THR A 182 -16.32 13.75 -1.17
C THR A 182 -16.56 15.26 -1.11
N ASP A 183 -17.47 15.72 -0.24
CA ASP A 183 -17.66 17.14 0.04
C ASP A 183 -16.69 17.62 1.13
N ALA A 184 -15.70 18.42 0.74
CA ALA A 184 -14.75 19.04 1.66
C ALA A 184 -15.41 20.01 2.64
N LYS A 185 -16.58 20.59 2.33
CA LYS A 185 -17.28 21.52 3.23
C LYS A 185 -17.72 20.85 4.54
N VAL A 186 -17.97 19.54 4.52
CA VAL A 186 -18.25 18.75 5.73
C VAL A 186 -17.08 18.82 6.71
N LEU A 187 -15.84 18.79 6.21
CA LEU A 187 -14.63 18.96 7.02
C LEU A 187 -14.48 20.41 7.50
N GLU A 188 -14.78 21.38 6.65
CA GLU A 188 -14.64 22.81 6.98
C GLU A 188 -15.56 23.25 8.13
N VAL A 189 -16.78 22.70 8.20
CA VAL A 189 -17.71 22.91 9.33
C VAL A 189 -17.07 22.48 10.65
N LYS A 190 -16.20 21.47 10.63
CA LYS A 190 -15.42 21.01 11.80
C LYS A 190 -14.09 21.76 11.99
N GLY A 191 -13.83 22.79 11.19
CA GLY A 191 -12.59 23.55 11.21
C GLY A 191 -11.41 22.85 10.54
N VAL A 192 -11.65 21.76 9.80
CA VAL A 192 -10.63 21.01 9.05
C VAL A 192 -10.56 21.55 7.63
N LYS A 193 -9.43 22.18 7.29
CA LYS A 193 -9.25 22.94 6.03
C LYS A 193 -8.18 22.36 5.10
N VAL A 194 -7.88 21.08 5.24
CA VAL A 194 -6.80 20.44 4.47
C VAL A 194 -7.14 20.29 2.97
N TRP A 195 -8.44 20.32 2.62
CA TRP A 195 -8.93 20.23 1.24
C TRP A 195 -9.35 21.56 0.62
N THR A 196 -9.50 22.63 1.42
CA THR A 196 -10.08 23.92 0.97
C THR A 196 -9.40 24.50 -0.26
N GLU A 197 -8.06 24.47 -0.33
CA GLU A 197 -7.33 25.01 -1.49
C GLU A 197 -7.54 24.13 -2.73
N ASN A 198 -7.47 22.81 -2.55
CA ASN A 198 -7.61 21.81 -3.60
C ASN A 198 -9.05 21.55 -4.07
N SER A 199 -10.05 22.14 -3.42
CA SER A 199 -11.46 22.08 -3.81
C SER A 199 -12.08 23.46 -4.05
N SER A 200 -11.26 24.51 -4.05
CA SER A 200 -11.69 25.87 -4.41
C SER A 200 -12.12 25.95 -5.88
N ARG A 201 -13.02 26.88 -6.20
CA ARG A 201 -13.48 27.10 -7.58
C ARG A 201 -12.33 27.33 -8.55
N ASP A 202 -11.39 28.21 -8.18
CA ASP A 202 -10.20 28.53 -9.00
C ASP A 202 -9.35 27.28 -9.27
N TYR A 203 -9.15 26.41 -8.27
CA TYR A 203 -8.37 25.20 -8.44
C TYR A 203 -9.09 24.18 -9.33
N LEU A 204 -10.39 23.94 -9.10
CA LEU A 204 -11.19 23.04 -9.90
C LEU A 204 -11.24 23.48 -11.37
N ASP A 205 -11.42 24.78 -11.63
CA ASP A 205 -11.36 25.35 -12.99
C ASP A 205 -9.98 25.15 -13.64
N SER A 206 -8.90 25.35 -12.88
CA SER A 206 -7.53 25.09 -13.37
C SER A 206 -7.28 23.62 -13.77
N ARG A 207 -8.13 22.71 -13.29
CA ARG A 207 -8.10 21.28 -13.59
C ARG A 207 -9.10 20.86 -14.67
N GLY A 208 -9.91 21.79 -15.22
CA GLY A 208 -10.98 21.46 -16.16
C GLY A 208 -12.15 20.73 -15.51
N LEU A 209 -12.38 20.98 -14.22
CA LEU A 209 -13.45 20.39 -13.41
C LEU A 209 -14.56 21.41 -13.13
N GLU A 210 -14.97 22.17 -14.14
CA GLU A 210 -16.03 23.20 -14.05
C GLU A 210 -17.39 22.60 -13.67
N HIS A 211 -17.56 21.30 -13.87
CA HIS A 211 -18.76 20.54 -13.57
C HIS A 211 -18.88 20.10 -12.10
N LEU A 212 -17.78 20.12 -11.33
CA LEU A 212 -17.80 19.87 -9.89
C LEU A 212 -18.15 21.16 -9.15
N GLU A 213 -18.97 21.09 -8.12
CA GLU A 213 -19.25 22.25 -7.25
C GLU A 213 -18.03 22.60 -6.38
N GLU A 214 -17.91 23.85 -5.93
CA GLU A 214 -16.86 24.22 -4.97
C GLU A 214 -16.98 23.34 -3.71
N GLY A 215 -15.86 22.78 -3.25
CA GLY A 215 -15.82 21.81 -2.15
C GLY A 215 -15.87 20.35 -2.58
N ASP A 216 -16.40 20.03 -3.77
CA ASP A 216 -16.46 18.66 -4.29
C ASP A 216 -15.07 18.21 -4.81
N ILE A 217 -14.52 17.14 -4.24
CA ILE A 217 -13.21 16.61 -4.67
C ILE A 217 -13.29 15.56 -5.80
N GLY A 218 -14.49 15.29 -6.30
CA GLY A 218 -14.77 14.27 -7.30
C GLY A 218 -14.76 12.84 -6.71
N PRO A 219 -14.74 11.80 -7.57
CA PRO A 219 -14.79 10.39 -7.16
C PRO A 219 -13.45 9.88 -6.59
N ALA A 220 -12.86 10.60 -5.64
CA ALA A 220 -11.53 10.32 -5.09
C ALA A 220 -11.59 9.62 -3.73
N TYR A 221 -10.47 8.98 -3.34
CA TYR A 221 -10.23 8.38 -2.02
C TYR A 221 -11.39 7.56 -1.45
N GLY A 222 -12.16 8.13 -0.52
CA GLY A 222 -13.27 7.46 0.15
C GLY A 222 -14.32 6.96 -0.82
N PHE A 223 -14.62 7.71 -1.88
CA PHE A 223 -15.54 7.25 -2.93
C PHE A 223 -15.04 5.96 -3.55
N GLN A 224 -13.74 5.86 -3.89
CA GLN A 224 -13.18 4.63 -4.42
C GLN A 224 -13.18 3.50 -3.38
N TRP A 225 -13.01 3.81 -2.09
CA TRP A 225 -13.04 2.80 -1.04
C TRP A 225 -14.44 2.18 -0.85
N ARG A 226 -15.50 2.97 -1.02
CA ARG A 226 -16.88 2.57 -0.71
C ARG A 226 -17.75 2.30 -1.94
N HIS A 227 -17.41 2.89 -3.08
CA HIS A 227 -18.24 2.96 -4.28
C HIS A 227 -17.43 2.80 -5.58
N ALA A 228 -16.27 2.12 -5.55
CA ALA A 228 -15.44 1.93 -6.74
C ALA A 228 -16.23 1.40 -7.95
N GLY A 229 -16.13 2.10 -9.09
CA GLY A 229 -16.82 1.77 -10.33
C GLY A 229 -18.29 2.21 -10.40
N ALA A 230 -18.81 2.93 -9.41
CA ALA A 230 -20.07 3.65 -9.52
C ALA A 230 -19.92 4.92 -10.38
N GLU A 231 -20.98 5.31 -11.09
CA GLU A 231 -21.02 6.57 -11.82
C GLU A 231 -21.13 7.74 -10.84
N TYR A 232 -20.14 8.64 -10.84
CA TYR A 232 -20.13 9.82 -9.98
C TYR A 232 -21.15 10.86 -10.46
N ARG A 233 -21.98 11.34 -9.54
CA ARG A 233 -23.08 12.30 -9.77
C ARG A 233 -23.00 13.53 -8.85
N GLY A 234 -21.84 13.76 -8.23
CA GLY A 234 -21.59 14.86 -7.29
C GLY A 234 -21.57 14.44 -5.81
N CYS A 235 -21.03 15.30 -4.97
CA CYS A 235 -20.78 15.01 -3.55
C CYS A 235 -22.02 14.92 -2.65
N GLU A 236 -23.18 15.40 -3.12
CA GLU A 236 -24.46 15.32 -2.38
C GLU A 236 -25.30 14.08 -2.74
N ALA A 237 -24.89 13.30 -3.74
CA ALA A 237 -25.65 12.15 -4.20
C ALA A 237 -25.55 10.95 -3.22
N ASP A 238 -26.62 10.17 -3.10
CA ASP A 238 -26.59 8.88 -2.40
C ASP A 238 -26.06 7.79 -3.34
N TYR A 239 -24.96 7.15 -2.94
CA TYR A 239 -24.31 6.05 -3.66
C TYR A 239 -24.50 4.69 -2.97
N LYS A 240 -25.42 4.59 -1.99
CA LYS A 240 -25.60 3.38 -1.21
C LYS A 240 -25.95 2.18 -2.09
N GLY A 241 -25.10 1.16 -2.04
CA GLY A 241 -25.26 -0.07 -2.81
C GLY A 241 -24.77 0.03 -4.25
N GLU A 242 -24.21 1.17 -4.66
CA GLU A 242 -23.58 1.35 -5.97
C GLU A 242 -22.08 1.05 -5.90
N GLY A 243 -21.54 0.56 -7.03
CA GLY A 243 -20.12 0.21 -7.14
C GLY A 243 -19.72 -0.95 -6.23
N VAL A 244 -18.44 -0.95 -5.83
CA VAL A 244 -17.85 -1.96 -4.96
C VAL A 244 -17.41 -1.32 -3.65
N ASP A 245 -18.05 -1.71 -2.54
CA ASP A 245 -17.55 -1.42 -1.19
C ASP A 245 -16.35 -2.32 -0.87
N GLN A 246 -15.16 -1.79 -1.13
CA GLN A 246 -13.90 -2.49 -0.94
C GLN A 246 -13.62 -2.73 0.54
N LEU A 247 -13.96 -1.79 1.43
CA LEU A 247 -13.77 -1.95 2.88
C LEU A 247 -14.62 -3.11 3.41
N ALA A 248 -15.92 -3.12 3.13
CA ALA A 248 -16.82 -4.20 3.56
C ALA A 248 -16.38 -5.56 3.00
N ARG A 249 -15.90 -5.58 1.75
CA ARG A 249 -15.36 -6.78 1.11
C ARG A 249 -14.08 -7.28 1.79
N ILE A 250 -13.19 -6.39 2.20
CA ILE A 250 -11.96 -6.76 2.93
C ILE A 250 -12.30 -7.33 4.30
N ILE A 251 -13.18 -6.70 5.07
CA ILE A 251 -13.63 -7.23 6.38
C ILE A 251 -14.19 -8.64 6.23
N ARG A 252 -15.13 -8.83 5.29
CA ARG A 252 -15.70 -10.15 5.01
C ARG A 252 -14.64 -11.17 4.62
N SER A 253 -13.75 -10.80 3.70
CA SER A 253 -12.69 -11.68 3.20
C SER A 253 -11.70 -12.10 4.29
N LEU A 254 -11.35 -11.18 5.20
CA LEU A 254 -10.48 -11.45 6.36
C LEU A 254 -11.15 -12.37 7.39
N LEU A 255 -12.45 -12.23 7.62
CA LEU A 255 -13.21 -13.07 8.55
C LEU A 255 -13.46 -14.48 7.99
N GLU A 256 -13.79 -14.60 6.71
CA GLU A 256 -14.18 -15.87 6.08
C GLU A 256 -12.98 -16.65 5.52
N THR A 257 -12.01 -15.95 4.93
CA THR A 257 -10.89 -16.56 4.19
C THR A 257 -9.57 -15.78 4.36
N PRO A 258 -9.06 -15.67 5.60
CA PRO A 258 -7.90 -14.82 5.94
C PRO A 258 -6.62 -15.12 5.16
N GLN A 259 -6.42 -16.38 4.77
CA GLN A 259 -5.25 -16.85 4.02
C GLN A 259 -5.20 -16.39 2.55
N LYS A 260 -6.28 -15.79 2.04
CA LYS A 260 -6.29 -15.28 0.66
C LYS A 260 -5.36 -14.07 0.54
N ARG A 261 -4.67 -13.97 -0.59
CA ARG A 261 -3.67 -12.92 -0.85
C ARG A 261 -4.26 -11.69 -1.56
N LYS A 262 -5.57 -11.51 -1.49
CA LYS A 262 -6.33 -10.52 -2.28
C LYS A 262 -7.04 -9.46 -1.43
N HIS A 263 -6.65 -9.31 -0.17
CA HIS A 263 -7.15 -8.26 0.71
C HIS A 263 -6.48 -6.94 0.32
N VAL A 264 -6.93 -6.36 -0.79
CA VAL A 264 -6.35 -5.17 -1.42
C VAL A 264 -7.42 -4.11 -1.53
N LEU A 265 -7.10 -2.90 -1.08
CA LEU A 265 -7.88 -1.69 -1.22
C LEU A 265 -7.16 -0.77 -2.22
N VAL A 266 -7.86 -0.34 -3.26
CA VAL A 266 -7.29 0.52 -4.31
C VAL A 266 -8.05 1.83 -4.35
N ALA A 267 -7.32 2.94 -4.28
CA ALA A 267 -7.87 4.29 -4.45
C ALA A 267 -7.73 4.80 -5.89
N TRP A 268 -6.82 4.22 -6.68
CA TRP A 268 -6.59 4.64 -8.06
C TRP A 268 -7.55 3.97 -9.04
N SER A 269 -8.38 4.77 -9.71
CA SER A 269 -9.23 4.34 -10.82
C SER A 269 -8.79 5.03 -12.10
N SER A 270 -8.30 4.28 -13.09
CA SER A 270 -7.90 4.87 -14.38
C SER A 270 -9.07 5.46 -15.16
N ALA A 271 -10.31 5.06 -14.86
CA ALA A 271 -11.50 5.61 -15.49
C ALA A 271 -11.89 6.97 -14.90
N ASP A 272 -11.61 7.17 -13.61
CA ASP A 272 -12.12 8.33 -12.87
C ASP A 272 -11.01 9.33 -12.49
N VAL A 273 -9.73 9.00 -12.67
CA VAL A 273 -8.59 9.76 -12.12
C VAL A 273 -8.53 11.22 -12.60
N ASP A 274 -8.98 11.47 -13.83
CA ASP A 274 -8.98 12.81 -14.41
C ASP A 274 -10.13 13.67 -13.85
N ASP A 275 -11.18 13.04 -13.31
CA ASP A 275 -12.32 13.69 -12.67
C ASP A 275 -12.09 13.95 -11.16
N MET A 276 -10.90 13.61 -10.64
CA MET A 276 -10.52 13.84 -9.24
C MET A 276 -9.78 15.16 -9.08
N ALA A 277 -10.23 15.98 -8.12
CA ALA A 277 -9.58 17.26 -7.80
C ALA A 277 -8.08 17.04 -7.52
N VAL A 278 -7.74 16.06 -6.69
CA VAL A 278 -6.37 15.57 -6.54
C VAL A 278 -6.37 14.05 -6.71
N PRO A 279 -5.67 13.52 -7.73
CA PRO A 279 -5.49 12.08 -7.85
C PRO A 279 -4.89 11.47 -6.58
N PRO A 280 -5.35 10.29 -6.10
CA PRO A 280 -4.89 9.71 -4.85
C PRO A 280 -3.37 9.56 -4.76
N CYS A 281 -2.80 10.01 -3.64
CA CYS A 281 -1.38 9.87 -3.36
C CYS A 281 -1.06 8.44 -2.88
N PRO A 282 -1.60 7.96 -1.74
CA PRO A 282 -1.67 6.53 -1.45
C PRO A 282 -2.65 5.85 -2.40
N ILE A 283 -2.17 5.00 -3.31
CA ILE A 283 -3.02 4.39 -4.33
C ILE A 283 -3.45 2.98 -3.99
N LEU A 284 -2.71 2.27 -3.13
CA LEU A 284 -2.96 0.88 -2.80
C LEU A 284 -2.60 0.59 -1.35
N HIS A 285 -3.49 -0.17 -0.67
CA HIS A 285 -3.24 -0.80 0.62
C HIS A 285 -3.46 -2.31 0.46
N GLN A 286 -2.55 -3.14 0.97
CA GLN A 286 -2.74 -4.59 1.04
C GLN A 286 -2.58 -5.08 2.46
N PHE A 287 -3.50 -5.92 2.89
CA PHE A 287 -3.58 -6.44 4.25
C PHE A 287 -3.13 -7.90 4.30
N TYR A 288 -2.43 -8.24 5.37
CA TYR A 288 -1.98 -9.60 5.66
C TYR A 288 -2.34 -9.96 7.09
N LEU A 289 -3.12 -11.04 7.26
CA LEU A 289 -3.48 -11.56 8.58
C LEU A 289 -2.52 -12.69 8.96
N HIS A 290 -1.73 -12.46 10.00
CA HIS A 290 -0.89 -13.46 10.63
C HIS A 290 -1.73 -14.28 11.59
N GLU A 291 -1.86 -15.57 11.29
CA GLU A 291 -2.48 -16.52 12.20
C GLU A 291 -1.50 -16.89 13.32
N PRO A 292 -1.94 -16.91 14.57
CA PRO A 292 -1.05 -17.28 15.66
C PRO A 292 -0.74 -18.78 15.64
N VAL A 293 0.49 -19.13 16.04
CA VAL A 293 0.88 -20.51 16.26
C VAL A 293 0.32 -21.00 17.60
N ARG A 294 -0.92 -21.48 17.59
CA ARG A 294 -1.68 -21.91 18.78
C ARG A 294 -1.03 -23.02 19.60
N SER A 295 -0.11 -23.81 19.02
CA SER A 295 0.52 -24.95 19.70
C SER A 295 1.60 -24.58 20.73
N LEU A 296 2.01 -23.31 20.81
CA LEU A 296 3.17 -22.89 21.60
C LEU A 296 2.85 -21.91 22.74
N LEU A 297 1.58 -21.51 22.93
CA LEU A 297 1.22 -20.44 23.87
C LEU A 297 0.18 -20.90 24.90
N PRO A 298 0.33 -20.53 26.19
CA PRO A 298 -0.62 -20.83 27.27
C PRO A 298 -1.89 -19.95 27.23
N VAL A 299 -1.99 -19.04 26.26
CA VAL A 299 -3.11 -18.12 26.02
C VAL A 299 -3.57 -18.34 24.57
N ASP A 300 -4.83 -18.08 24.23
CA ASP A 300 -5.28 -18.02 22.83
C ASP A 300 -4.96 -16.60 22.27
N PRO A 301 -3.82 -16.40 21.59
CA PRO A 301 -3.47 -15.10 21.03
C PRO A 301 -4.45 -14.70 19.93
N LYS A 302 -4.68 -13.38 19.82
CA LYS A 302 -5.41 -12.83 18.68
C LYS A 302 -4.55 -12.89 17.41
N PRO A 303 -5.16 -13.08 16.22
CA PRO A 303 -4.49 -12.84 14.94
C PRO A 303 -3.93 -11.42 14.87
N ARG A 304 -2.88 -11.24 14.08
CA ARG A 304 -2.20 -9.95 13.92
C ARG A 304 -2.35 -9.45 12.49
N LEU A 305 -2.67 -8.18 12.28
CA LEU A 305 -2.94 -7.61 10.96
C LEU A 305 -1.82 -6.63 10.57
N SER A 306 -1.12 -6.93 9.49
CA SER A 306 -0.16 -6.01 8.86
C SER A 306 -0.78 -5.34 7.63
N CYS A 307 -0.31 -4.14 7.33
CA CYS A 307 -0.65 -3.40 6.13
C CYS A 307 0.62 -3.00 5.38
N VAL A 308 0.57 -3.10 4.06
CA VAL A 308 1.53 -2.45 3.17
C VAL A 308 0.81 -1.38 2.36
N VAL A 309 1.45 -0.23 2.17
CA VAL A 309 0.94 0.88 1.36
C VAL A 309 1.91 1.17 0.23
N TYR A 310 1.38 1.50 -0.94
CA TYR A 310 2.14 2.13 -2.02
C TYR A 310 1.57 3.53 -2.30
N GLN A 311 2.40 4.54 -2.08
CA GLN A 311 2.10 5.95 -2.36
C GLN A 311 2.89 6.42 -3.58
N ARG A 312 2.20 6.86 -4.64
CA ARG A 312 2.85 7.25 -5.90
C ARG A 312 3.70 8.52 -5.76
N SER A 313 3.32 9.43 -4.87
CA SER A 313 3.90 10.76 -4.70
C SER A 313 3.71 11.22 -3.26
N ALA A 314 4.78 11.64 -2.61
CA ALA A 314 4.84 11.95 -1.19
C ALA A 314 5.59 13.26 -0.94
N ASP A 315 4.84 14.30 -0.57
CA ASP A 315 5.40 15.47 0.09
C ASP A 315 5.89 15.02 1.48
N VAL A 316 7.21 14.94 1.65
CA VAL A 316 7.84 14.45 2.88
C VAL A 316 7.52 15.36 4.07
N CYS A 317 7.31 16.67 3.86
CA CYS A 317 7.13 17.64 4.93
C CYS A 317 5.69 17.75 5.41
N LEU A 318 4.70 17.59 4.53
CA LEU A 318 3.28 17.74 4.87
C LEU A 318 2.50 16.43 4.72
N GLY A 319 2.39 15.92 3.49
CA GLY A 319 1.49 14.82 3.14
C GLY A 319 1.90 13.49 3.79
N LEU A 320 3.16 13.08 3.64
CA LEU A 320 3.63 11.76 4.06
C LEU A 320 3.38 11.48 5.56
N PRO A 321 3.70 12.37 6.51
CA PRO A 321 3.36 12.17 7.92
C PRO A 321 1.86 12.01 8.18
N PHE A 322 1.02 12.69 7.40
CA PHE A 322 -0.44 12.60 7.48
C PHE A 322 -0.92 11.24 6.96
N ASP A 323 -0.41 10.83 5.79
CA ASP A 323 -0.77 9.60 5.10
C ASP A 323 -0.34 8.34 5.89
N ILE A 324 0.84 8.37 6.53
CA ILE A 324 1.30 7.30 7.43
C ILE A 324 0.29 7.07 8.57
N VAL A 325 -0.21 8.16 9.17
CA VAL A 325 -1.17 8.09 10.27
C VAL A 325 -2.53 7.62 9.76
N ASN A 326 -2.99 8.10 8.60
CA ASN A 326 -4.23 7.62 7.96
C ASN A 326 -4.19 6.11 7.67
N ALA A 327 -3.08 5.61 7.12
CA ALA A 327 -2.90 4.19 6.87
C ALA A 327 -2.84 3.36 8.17
N ALA A 328 -2.21 3.90 9.22
CA ALA A 328 -2.20 3.28 10.54
C ALA A 328 -3.61 3.20 11.13
N LEU A 329 -4.40 4.29 11.07
CA LEU A 329 -5.79 4.32 11.51
C LEU A 329 -6.66 3.32 10.75
N LEU A 330 -6.49 3.22 9.43
CA LEU A 330 -7.17 2.22 8.61
C LEU A 330 -6.84 0.80 9.06
N THR A 331 -5.57 0.52 9.32
CA THR A 331 -5.12 -0.80 9.78
C THR A 331 -5.70 -1.13 11.16
N HIS A 332 -5.71 -0.15 12.07
CA HIS A 332 -6.35 -0.28 13.39
C HIS A 332 -7.85 -0.53 13.30
N LEU A 333 -8.55 0.20 12.43
CA LEU A 333 -10.00 0.03 12.21
C LEU A 333 -10.30 -1.37 11.66
N ILE A 334 -9.59 -1.82 10.63
CA ILE A 334 -9.78 -3.17 10.06
C ILE A 334 -9.45 -4.25 11.09
N ALA A 335 -8.37 -4.06 11.88
CA ALA A 335 -8.03 -4.99 12.95
C ALA A 335 -9.16 -5.09 14.00
N HIS A 336 -9.69 -3.94 14.41
CA HIS A 336 -10.81 -3.84 15.34
C HIS A 336 -12.07 -4.55 14.80
N MET A 337 -12.46 -4.28 13.56
CA MET A 337 -13.63 -4.90 12.92
C MET A 337 -13.48 -6.40 12.67
N THR A 338 -12.25 -6.91 12.63
CA THR A 338 -11.95 -8.35 12.44
C THR A 338 -11.63 -9.09 13.75
N GLY A 339 -11.59 -8.39 14.88
CA GLY A 339 -11.20 -8.97 16.17
C GLY A 339 -9.71 -9.34 16.26
N SER A 340 -8.88 -8.79 15.37
CA SER A 340 -7.42 -8.96 15.36
C SER A 340 -6.71 -7.76 16.00
N VAL A 341 -5.37 -7.80 16.07
CA VAL A 341 -4.53 -6.71 16.58
C VAL A 341 -3.68 -6.15 15.45
N ALA A 342 -3.63 -4.83 15.29
CA ALA A 342 -2.76 -4.21 14.30
C ALA A 342 -1.28 -4.45 14.64
N ASP A 343 -0.46 -4.77 13.63
CA ASP A 343 0.90 -5.26 13.82
C ASP A 343 1.96 -4.34 13.22
N GLN A 344 2.07 -4.34 11.89
CA GLN A 344 3.11 -3.63 11.17
C GLN A 344 2.50 -2.84 10.02
N LEU A 345 3.01 -1.64 9.81
CA LEU A 345 2.77 -0.84 8.62
C LEU A 345 4.08 -0.73 7.83
N THR A 346 4.09 -1.18 6.58
CA THR A 346 5.19 -0.95 5.66
C THR A 346 4.77 0.04 4.58
N TYR A 347 5.54 1.08 4.38
CA TYR A 347 5.19 2.22 3.54
C TYR A 347 6.17 2.34 2.37
N PHE A 348 5.71 2.02 1.17
CA PHE A 348 6.45 2.18 -0.07
C PHE A 348 6.08 3.50 -0.72
N ILE A 349 7.09 4.22 -1.19
CA ILE A 349 6.94 5.54 -1.80
C ILE A 349 7.50 5.47 -3.22
N GLY A 350 6.77 6.02 -4.19
CA GLY A 350 7.26 6.29 -5.54
C GLY A 350 8.13 7.54 -5.53
N ASP A 351 7.56 8.68 -5.90
CA ASP A 351 8.24 9.97 -5.84
C ASP A 351 8.20 10.55 -4.41
N ALA A 352 9.34 10.54 -3.71
CA ALA A 352 9.50 11.22 -2.42
C ALA A 352 10.16 12.57 -2.63
N HIS A 353 9.49 13.67 -2.29
CA HIS A 353 9.98 15.01 -2.56
C HIS A 353 9.86 15.97 -1.37
N VAL A 354 10.73 16.99 -1.41
CA VAL A 354 10.74 18.14 -0.51
C VAL A 354 10.73 19.39 -1.36
N TYR A 355 9.73 20.25 -1.18
CA TYR A 355 9.70 21.57 -1.82
C TYR A 355 10.83 22.44 -1.30
N LEU A 356 11.43 23.25 -2.18
CA LEU A 356 12.63 24.00 -1.82
C LEU A 356 12.40 25.00 -0.67
N ASP A 357 11.19 25.56 -0.56
CA ASP A 357 10.81 26.48 0.51
C ASP A 357 10.55 25.78 1.86
N HIS A 358 10.44 24.45 1.88
CA HIS A 358 10.31 23.65 3.11
C HIS A 358 11.65 23.26 3.72
N GLU A 359 12.74 23.29 2.93
CA GLU A 359 14.07 22.84 3.38
C GLU A 359 14.53 23.50 4.70
N PRO A 360 14.41 24.83 4.90
CA PRO A 360 14.85 25.46 6.14
C PRO A 360 14.15 24.90 7.40
N ALA A 361 12.82 24.76 7.35
CA ALA A 361 12.04 24.20 8.45
C ALA A 361 12.28 22.70 8.63
N LEU A 362 12.52 21.96 7.55
CA LEU A 362 12.84 20.54 7.63
C LEU A 362 14.23 20.32 8.24
N ARG A 363 15.23 21.17 7.95
CA ARG A 363 16.54 21.13 8.62
C ARG A 363 16.43 21.41 10.12
N GLU A 364 15.52 22.30 10.53
CA GLU A 364 15.20 22.47 11.95
C GLU A 364 14.63 21.17 12.55
N GLN A 365 13.70 20.50 11.86
CA GLN A 365 13.15 19.21 12.30
C GLN A 365 14.24 18.15 12.48
N LEU A 366 15.16 18.05 11.50
CA LEU A 366 16.27 17.07 11.51
C LEU A 366 17.25 17.27 12.67
N ALA A 367 17.37 18.50 13.18
CA ALA A 367 18.25 18.82 14.31
C ALA A 367 17.61 18.52 15.68
N ARG A 368 16.31 18.22 15.74
CA ARG A 368 15.60 17.95 16.99
C ARG A 368 15.96 16.57 17.53
N PRO A 369 16.11 16.43 18.87
CA PRO A 369 16.42 15.14 19.46
C PRO A 369 15.19 14.22 19.40
N LEU A 370 15.42 12.94 19.11
CA LEU A 370 14.41 11.88 19.15
C LEU A 370 14.31 11.33 20.58
N VAL A 371 13.39 11.88 21.37
CA VAL A 371 13.30 11.59 22.81
C VAL A 371 11.95 11.04 23.25
N HIS A 372 10.90 11.21 22.46
CA HIS A 372 9.55 10.78 22.80
C HIS A 372 9.18 9.51 22.05
N ASP A 373 8.34 8.70 22.70
CA ASP A 373 7.73 7.55 22.06
C ASP A 373 6.51 7.97 21.22
N PHE A 374 6.15 7.11 20.28
CA PHE A 374 4.87 7.24 19.60
C PHE A 374 3.72 7.06 20.58
N PRO A 375 2.65 7.86 20.46
CA PRO A 375 1.51 7.78 21.34
C PRO A 375 0.69 6.51 21.06
N THR A 376 -0.17 6.15 22.02
CA THR A 376 -1.16 5.10 21.85
C THR A 376 -2.41 5.64 21.16
N VAL A 377 -3.19 4.75 20.55
CA VAL A 377 -4.50 5.08 19.97
C VAL A 377 -5.55 4.04 20.37
N THR A 378 -6.74 4.49 20.74
CA THR A 378 -7.86 3.62 21.13
C THR A 378 -9.08 3.90 20.27
N ILE A 379 -9.71 2.84 19.76
CA ILE A 379 -11.04 2.91 19.15
C ILE A 379 -12.06 2.72 20.26
N VAL A 380 -12.92 3.72 20.46
CA VAL A 380 -13.79 3.81 21.65
C VAL A 380 -15.01 2.92 21.55
N ARG A 381 -15.70 2.96 20.41
CA ARG A 381 -16.87 2.11 20.15
C ARG A 381 -16.44 0.68 19.87
N SER A 382 -17.24 -0.28 20.31
CA SER A 382 -17.07 -1.68 19.94
C SER A 382 -17.47 -1.92 18.49
N ARG A 383 -17.03 -3.05 17.93
CA ARG A 383 -17.46 -3.52 16.61
C ARG A 383 -18.98 -3.59 16.51
N GLU A 384 -19.63 -4.16 17.52
CA GLU A 384 -21.08 -4.35 17.56
C GLU A 384 -21.83 -3.01 17.59
N GLU A 385 -21.29 -2.00 18.27
CA GLU A 385 -21.84 -0.64 18.28
C GLU A 385 -21.73 0.00 16.90
N ILE A 386 -20.55 -0.09 16.27
CA ILE A 386 -20.32 0.42 14.90
C ILE A 386 -21.28 -0.26 13.91
N GLU A 387 -21.37 -1.60 13.92
CA GLU A 387 -22.26 -2.35 13.03
C GLU A 387 -23.74 -1.98 13.23
N ARG A 388 -24.18 -1.82 14.49
CA ARG A 388 -25.56 -1.44 14.84
C ARG A 388 -25.92 -0.02 14.37
N GLU A 389 -24.95 0.89 14.33
CA GLU A 389 -25.18 2.33 14.05
C GLU A 389 -25.01 2.71 12.58
N GLY A 390 -24.82 1.75 11.69
CA GLY A 390 -24.68 1.98 10.25
C GLY A 390 -23.32 1.56 9.67
N GLY A 391 -22.50 0.85 10.44
CA GLY A 391 -21.19 0.37 9.99
C GLY A 391 -20.23 1.52 9.71
N PHE A 392 -19.52 1.45 8.58
CA PHE A 392 -18.56 2.46 8.18
C PHE A 392 -19.17 3.85 7.98
N ASP A 393 -20.45 3.93 7.61
CA ASP A 393 -21.17 5.19 7.40
C ASP A 393 -21.37 5.96 8.72
N SER A 394 -21.22 5.26 9.86
CA SER A 394 -21.36 5.84 11.21
C SER A 394 -20.05 6.29 11.83
N ILE A 395 -18.90 6.04 11.19
CA ILE A 395 -17.58 6.33 11.76
C ILE A 395 -17.38 7.84 11.88
N VAL A 396 -16.90 8.31 13.04
CA VAL A 396 -16.58 9.70 13.31
C VAL A 396 -15.17 9.83 13.90
N GLY A 397 -14.55 11.01 13.82
CA GLY A 397 -13.19 11.18 14.32
C GLY A 397 -13.07 10.97 15.83
N GLU A 398 -14.13 11.24 16.60
CA GLU A 398 -14.20 10.98 18.05
C GLU A 398 -14.08 9.51 18.44
N ASP A 399 -14.31 8.59 17.50
CA ASP A 399 -14.09 7.16 17.72
C ASP A 399 -12.61 6.86 18.00
N PHE A 400 -11.70 7.72 17.54
CA PHE A 400 -10.25 7.55 17.68
C PHE A 400 -9.71 8.50 18.75
N LYS A 401 -9.36 7.93 19.91
CA LYS A 401 -8.74 8.66 21.02
C LYS A 401 -7.25 8.45 21.05
N LEU A 402 -6.51 9.56 21.09
CA LEU A 402 -5.07 9.58 21.27
C LEU A 402 -4.75 9.49 22.77
N GLY A 403 -3.75 8.69 23.12
CA GLY A 403 -3.13 8.70 24.44
C GLY A 403 -2.27 9.94 24.66
N GLU A 404 -1.41 9.89 25.69
CA GLU A 404 -0.45 10.96 25.95
C GLU A 404 0.48 11.15 24.74
N TYR A 405 0.56 12.39 24.24
CA TYR A 405 1.33 12.74 23.04
C TYR A 405 2.26 13.94 23.31
N GLU A 406 3.49 13.60 23.65
CA GLU A 406 4.61 14.52 23.74
C GLU A 406 5.31 14.64 22.39
N ALA A 407 5.50 15.87 21.96
CA ALA A 407 6.15 16.18 20.70
C ALA A 407 6.74 17.59 20.75
N ALA A 408 7.80 17.79 19.98
CA ALA A 408 8.40 19.09 19.76
C ALA A 408 7.40 20.09 19.16
N PRO A 409 7.63 21.41 19.31
CA PRO A 409 6.72 22.43 18.79
C PRO A 409 6.36 22.26 17.31
N LYS A 410 5.20 22.78 16.92
CA LYS A 410 4.74 22.75 15.52
C LYS A 410 5.79 23.40 14.60
N LEU A 411 5.98 22.79 13.43
CA LEU A 411 6.64 23.42 12.28
C LEU A 411 5.58 23.77 11.23
N SER A 412 5.76 24.89 10.56
CA SER A 412 4.84 25.36 9.51
C SER A 412 5.48 25.16 8.15
N PHE A 413 4.75 24.49 7.28
CA PHE A 413 5.11 24.28 5.88
C PHE A 413 3.95 24.81 5.03
N LYS A 414 4.27 25.40 3.88
CA LYS A 414 3.28 25.93 2.94
C LYS A 414 2.71 24.80 2.09
N LEU A 415 1.40 24.72 1.92
CA LEU A 415 0.79 23.78 0.98
C LEU A 415 1.07 24.25 -0.47
N HIS A 416 1.32 23.30 -1.37
CA HIS A 416 1.50 23.54 -2.80
C HIS A 416 0.49 22.67 -3.57
N PRO A 417 -0.66 23.23 -4.03
CA PRO A 417 -1.76 22.48 -4.61
C PRO A 417 -1.53 21.97 -6.04
#